data_AF-A0A8T5FM42-F1
#
_entry.id   AF-A0A8T5FM42-F1
#
_cell.length_a   1.000
_cell.length_b   1.000
_cell.length_c   1.000
_cell.angle_alpha   90.00
_cell.angle_beta   90.00
_cell.angle_gamma   90.00
#
_symmetry.space_group_name_H-M   'P 1'
#
loop_
_entity.id
_entity.type
_entity.pdbx_description
1 polymer ?
#
loop_
_entity_poly.entity_id
_entity_poly.type
_entity_poly.pdbx_seq_one_letter_code
_entity_poly.pdbx_strand_id
1 'polypeptide(L)'
;MNKNILLLSIVIMILATACTEYQYEPFEPTGEVVTDVENVEVDMGEVAESISDSDEIDEVGDVLEDVEDEELDMDVEEDMEKSEEEVEEVEEVELSPETPIIEVFEGDLVDLKPYVMDPDGDEVALGYTAPFDENGMWQTSLGDAGYYSVIVTATDNKESFVTKNMVVTVYVKNKPPVINIGESLEFDEGDLIKLNPDIYDEDEDEVVVIYSGWMTGRAYQTTYDDAGTYVVTIRADDGKEIISKDVTIVVNDFNRVPLFEVLSGAKVTGIEGDLIKVEVMAEDPDGDEIVFMFGEPLDENGEWQTSKGDAGVYETKVVATDGENEVVNEVLIELMKMNEPPVIKSITMTPKEIVLKKPGDKVDVSIEVVASDPDGDDLEITYSGFMESSKKTVTYGEKGGMKVVTVTVSDGKDVVTQDIKINMNNWPCFDCQ
;
A
#
# COMPACT_ATOMS: atom_id res chain seq x y z
N MET A 1 -45.07 -38.45 43.92
CA MET A 1 -46.32 -37.86 43.37
C MET A 1 -45.94 -36.48 42.85
N ASN A 2 -45.99 -36.09 41.58
CA ASN A 2 -46.56 -36.57 40.30
C ASN A 2 -45.58 -36.09 39.20
N LYS A 3 -45.13 -36.90 38.23
CA LYS A 3 -45.77 -37.32 36.95
C LYS A 3 -46.32 -36.18 36.07
N ASN A 4 -45.64 -35.96 34.91
CA ASN A 4 -46.11 -35.70 33.53
C ASN A 4 -44.91 -35.12 32.74
N ILE A 5 -44.19 -35.79 31.83
CA ILE A 5 -44.52 -36.36 30.51
C ILE A 5 -45.30 -35.41 29.60
N LEU A 6 -44.62 -34.84 28.60
CA LEU A 6 -45.10 -34.78 27.22
C LEU A 6 -43.92 -34.67 26.21
N LEU A 7 -43.95 -35.54 25.20
CA LEU A 7 -43.05 -35.64 24.05
C LEU A 7 -43.46 -34.68 22.91
N LEU A 8 -42.49 -34.29 22.05
CA LEU A 8 -42.44 -34.38 20.57
C LEU A 8 -41.38 -33.38 20.08
N SER A 9 -40.14 -33.76 19.71
CA SER A 9 -39.67 -34.34 18.43
C SER A 9 -39.86 -33.43 17.21
N ILE A 10 -38.76 -33.02 16.55
CA ILE A 10 -38.57 -33.01 15.08
C ILE A 10 -37.11 -32.67 14.71
N VAL A 11 -36.45 -33.68 14.12
CA VAL A 11 -35.50 -33.66 12.98
C VAL A 11 -34.22 -32.80 13.08
N ILE A 12 -33.10 -33.45 13.42
CA ILE A 12 -31.75 -33.05 12.95
C ILE A 12 -31.39 -34.04 11.84
N MET A 13 -31.38 -33.52 10.61
CA MET A 13 -31.09 -34.26 9.40
C MET A 13 -29.57 -34.41 9.25
N ILE A 14 -29.14 -35.66 9.09
CA ILE A 14 -27.79 -36.09 8.75
C ILE A 14 -27.50 -35.68 7.30
N LEU A 15 -26.40 -34.96 7.06
CA LEU A 15 -25.73 -34.90 5.76
C LEU A 15 -24.22 -34.97 5.99
N ALA A 16 -23.68 -36.18 5.87
CA ALA A 16 -22.27 -36.47 5.73
C ALA A 16 -22.10 -37.22 4.41
N THR A 17 -21.58 -36.53 3.39
CA THR A 17 -21.00 -37.03 2.11
C THR A 17 -20.69 -35.77 1.28
N ALA A 18 -19.52 -35.52 0.70
CA ALA A 18 -18.31 -36.30 0.51
C ALA A 18 -17.13 -35.30 0.35
N CYS A 19 -16.00 -35.55 1.01
CA CYS A 19 -14.73 -34.93 0.62
C CYS A 19 -14.26 -35.63 -0.65
N THR A 20 -14.27 -34.94 -1.78
CA THR A 20 -13.43 -35.29 -2.92
C THR A 20 -12.14 -34.49 -2.83
N GLU A 21 -11.06 -35.24 -2.65
CA GLU A 21 -9.67 -34.84 -2.71
C GLU A 21 -9.37 -34.24 -4.11
N TYR A 22 -9.06 -32.95 -4.19
CA TYR A 22 -8.55 -32.33 -5.41
C TYR A 22 -7.03 -32.52 -5.42
N GLN A 23 -6.56 -33.54 -6.14
CA GLN A 23 -5.14 -33.66 -6.49
C GLN A 23 -4.84 -32.71 -7.65
N TYR A 24 -3.86 -31.84 -7.44
CA TYR A 24 -3.26 -30.99 -8.46
C TYR A 24 -2.33 -31.86 -9.32
N GLU A 25 -2.62 -32.04 -10.61
CA GLU A 25 -1.65 -32.57 -11.56
C GLU A 25 -0.90 -31.41 -12.24
N PRO A 26 0.44 -31.51 -12.39
CA PRO A 26 1.25 -30.47 -13.03
C PRO A 26 1.02 -30.45 -14.55
N PHE A 27 0.80 -29.24 -15.07
CA PHE A 27 0.63 -28.97 -16.49
C PHE A 27 1.98 -29.09 -17.22
N GLU A 28 2.12 -30.06 -18.12
CA GLU A 28 3.24 -30.11 -19.07
C GLU A 28 2.97 -29.20 -20.27
N PRO A 29 3.89 -28.29 -20.64
CA PRO A 29 3.76 -27.53 -21.88
C PRO A 29 4.19 -28.40 -23.07
N THR A 30 3.27 -28.64 -24.00
CA THR A 30 3.55 -29.21 -25.33
C THR A 30 3.16 -28.19 -26.41
N GLY A 31 4.02 -28.03 -27.43
CA GLY A 31 3.75 -27.25 -28.64
C GLY A 31 4.73 -26.10 -28.85
N GLU A 32 5.93 -26.34 -29.37
CA GLU A 32 6.30 -26.35 -30.81
C GLU A 32 6.69 -24.94 -31.32
N VAL A 33 8.00 -24.76 -31.49
CA VAL A 33 8.65 -23.57 -32.05
C VAL A 33 8.41 -23.55 -33.56
N VAL A 34 7.73 -22.52 -34.05
CA VAL A 34 7.72 -22.18 -35.47
C VAL A 34 8.30 -20.79 -35.63
N THR A 35 9.50 -20.74 -36.20
CA THR A 35 10.14 -19.54 -36.72
C THR A 35 9.54 -19.25 -38.08
N ASP A 36 8.88 -18.11 -38.25
CA ASP A 36 8.74 -17.49 -39.56
C ASP A 36 8.86 -15.97 -39.43
N VAL A 37 9.85 -15.46 -40.16
CA VAL A 37 10.25 -14.06 -40.23
C VAL A 37 9.61 -13.51 -41.49
N GLU A 38 8.59 -12.66 -41.37
CA GLU A 38 8.15 -11.80 -42.47
C GLU A 38 8.38 -10.33 -42.10
N ASN A 39 9.35 -9.74 -42.81
CA ASN A 39 9.62 -8.32 -42.82
C ASN A 39 8.41 -7.57 -43.40
N VAL A 40 7.87 -6.61 -42.64
CA VAL A 40 7.00 -5.56 -43.16
C VAL A 40 7.76 -4.25 -43.05
N GLU A 41 8.19 -3.73 -44.21
CA GLU A 41 8.64 -2.36 -44.37
C GLU A 41 7.43 -1.43 -44.25
N VAL A 42 7.53 -0.40 -43.41
CA VAL A 42 6.57 0.70 -43.38
C VAL A 42 7.29 1.99 -43.76
N ASP A 43 6.89 2.48 -44.93
CA ASP A 43 7.21 3.75 -45.56
C ASP A 43 6.61 4.92 -44.74
N MET A 44 7.44 5.90 -44.36
CA MET A 44 6.97 7.17 -43.79
C MET A 44 7.31 8.32 -44.73
N GLY A 45 6.33 8.66 -45.55
CA GLY A 45 6.29 9.89 -46.34
C GLY A 45 5.85 11.09 -45.49
N GLU A 46 6.55 12.20 -45.76
CA GLU A 46 6.45 13.57 -45.26
C GLU A 46 5.03 14.16 -45.22
N VAL A 47 4.75 15.06 -44.26
CA VAL A 47 4.34 16.46 -44.56
C VAL A 47 4.75 17.40 -43.43
N ALA A 48 5.31 18.54 -43.82
CA ALA A 48 5.83 19.61 -42.98
C ALA A 48 4.82 20.76 -42.72
N GLU A 49 5.14 21.52 -41.66
CA GLU A 49 5.19 23.00 -41.56
C GLU A 49 4.09 23.88 -40.93
N SER A 50 4.63 24.94 -40.30
CA SER A 50 4.12 26.21 -39.73
C SER A 50 3.87 26.22 -38.20
N ILE A 51 4.71 26.76 -37.30
CA ILE A 51 5.49 28.03 -37.10
C ILE A 51 4.69 29.20 -36.48
N SER A 52 5.38 29.91 -35.55
CA SER A 52 5.17 31.22 -34.84
C SER A 52 4.68 31.09 -33.39
N ASP A 53 5.29 31.66 -32.33
CA ASP A 53 6.36 32.66 -32.05
C ASP A 53 6.98 32.27 -30.67
N SER A 54 8.29 32.28 -30.35
CA SER A 54 9.35 33.32 -30.23
C SER A 54 9.10 34.45 -29.21
N ASP A 55 9.93 34.47 -28.15
CA ASP A 55 10.68 35.60 -27.55
C ASP A 55 11.22 35.14 -26.17
N GLU A 56 12.36 35.53 -25.61
CA GLU A 56 13.63 36.17 -26.01
C GLU A 56 14.35 36.40 -24.66
N ILE A 57 15.58 35.93 -24.45
CA ILE A 57 16.58 36.63 -23.60
C ILE A 57 18.00 36.16 -23.95
N ASP A 58 18.79 37.16 -24.35
CA ASP A 58 20.15 37.12 -24.87
C ASP A 58 21.27 37.03 -23.81
N GLU A 59 22.42 36.65 -24.37
CA GLU A 59 23.80 36.57 -23.91
C GLU A 59 24.39 37.84 -23.24
N VAL A 60 25.46 37.66 -22.43
CA VAL A 60 26.90 37.89 -22.76
C VAL A 60 27.72 37.86 -21.43
N GLY A 61 28.97 37.39 -21.34
CA GLY A 61 29.92 36.95 -22.34
C GLY A 61 31.24 36.42 -21.73
N ASP A 62 32.08 35.91 -22.64
CA ASP A 62 33.45 35.38 -22.48
C ASP A 62 34.46 36.36 -21.89
N VAL A 63 35.44 35.81 -21.15
CA VAL A 63 36.87 36.14 -21.30
C VAL A 63 37.69 34.86 -21.06
N LEU A 64 38.28 34.33 -22.14
CA LEU A 64 39.43 33.42 -22.15
C LEU A 64 40.71 34.27 -22.20
N GLU A 65 41.74 33.91 -21.45
CA GLU A 65 43.10 34.42 -21.66
C GLU A 65 44.05 33.24 -21.87
N ASP A 66 44.46 33.11 -23.13
CA ASP A 66 45.59 32.32 -23.62
C ASP A 66 46.90 32.98 -23.22
N VAL A 67 47.92 32.17 -22.90
CA VAL A 67 49.32 32.58 -23.02
C VAL A 67 50.14 31.39 -23.56
N GLU A 68 50.45 31.43 -24.84
CA GLU A 68 51.55 30.69 -25.46
C GLU A 68 52.56 31.69 -26.06
N ASP A 69 53.83 31.33 -25.87
CA ASP A 69 55.04 31.58 -26.67
C ASP A 69 55.54 33.01 -26.94
N GLU A 70 56.79 33.27 -26.51
CA GLU A 70 57.89 33.54 -27.46
C GLU A 70 59.27 33.49 -26.77
N GLU A 71 60.16 32.69 -27.35
CA GLU A 71 61.59 32.65 -27.08
C GLU A 71 62.31 33.91 -27.58
N LEU A 72 63.39 34.34 -26.89
CA LEU A 72 64.50 35.06 -27.52
C LEU A 72 65.83 34.88 -26.76
N ASP A 73 66.83 34.52 -27.56
CA ASP A 73 68.21 34.12 -27.28
C ASP A 73 69.17 35.18 -26.69
N MET A 74 70.28 34.65 -26.14
CA MET A 74 71.70 35.03 -26.34
C MET A 74 72.55 35.57 -25.15
N ASP A 75 73.43 34.65 -24.70
CA ASP A 75 74.88 34.72 -24.41
C ASP A 75 75.47 35.65 -23.32
N VAL A 76 76.06 35.03 -22.27
CA VAL A 76 77.50 35.17 -21.88
C VAL A 76 77.98 33.90 -21.13
N GLU A 77 79.15 33.39 -21.51
CA GLU A 77 79.86 32.15 -21.09
C GLU A 77 80.49 32.12 -19.66
N GLU A 78 80.81 30.87 -19.26
CA GLU A 78 81.81 30.36 -18.29
C GLU A 78 81.61 30.67 -16.78
N ASP A 79 81.62 29.71 -15.84
CA ASP A 79 82.62 28.64 -15.67
C ASP A 79 82.15 27.56 -14.63
N MET A 80 82.57 26.32 -14.85
CA MET A 80 82.84 25.18 -13.92
C MET A 80 82.11 25.03 -12.55
N GLU A 81 81.31 23.97 -12.36
CA GLU A 81 81.69 22.73 -11.61
C GLU A 81 80.49 21.77 -11.46
N LYS A 82 80.72 20.49 -11.77
CA LYS A 82 79.75 19.40 -11.74
C LYS A 82 79.81 18.74 -10.35
N SER A 83 78.71 18.76 -9.61
CA SER A 83 78.49 17.82 -8.49
C SER A 83 77.23 17.02 -8.79
N GLU A 84 77.44 15.76 -9.16
CA GLU A 84 76.39 14.74 -9.24
C GLU A 84 76.20 14.22 -7.80
N GLU A 85 75.03 14.45 -7.23
CA GLU A 85 74.63 13.87 -5.95
C GLU A 85 74.07 12.47 -6.25
N GLU A 86 74.84 11.44 -5.89
CA GLU A 86 74.46 10.03 -5.98
C GLU A 86 73.27 9.75 -5.05
N VAL A 87 72.25 9.09 -5.60
CA VAL A 87 71.17 8.46 -4.85
C VAL A 87 71.74 7.18 -4.23
N GLU A 88 71.87 7.12 -2.90
CA GLU A 88 72.22 5.90 -2.19
C GLU A 88 71.10 4.86 -2.36
N GLU A 89 71.40 3.78 -3.08
CA GLU A 89 70.66 2.53 -3.00
C GLU A 89 70.70 2.01 -1.56
N VAL A 90 69.52 1.78 -0.99
CA VAL A 90 69.37 1.16 0.33
C VAL A 90 69.76 -0.31 0.19
N GLU A 91 70.90 -0.70 0.77
CA GLU A 91 71.31 -2.11 0.86
C GLU A 91 70.23 -2.93 1.58
N GLU A 92 69.66 -3.93 0.90
CA GLU A 92 68.95 -5.01 1.58
C GLU A 92 69.98 -5.83 2.38
N VAL A 93 70.00 -5.59 3.69
CA VAL A 93 70.83 -6.32 4.65
C VAL A 93 70.31 -7.75 4.75
N GLU A 94 71.02 -8.72 4.16
CA GLU A 94 70.71 -10.14 4.38
C GLU A 94 70.94 -10.50 5.85
N LEU A 95 69.83 -10.65 6.58
CA LEU A 95 69.82 -11.07 7.98
C LEU A 95 70.31 -12.52 8.08
N SER A 96 71.36 -12.73 8.88
CA SER A 96 71.83 -14.06 9.29
C SER A 96 70.70 -14.83 9.99
N PRO A 97 70.48 -16.13 9.71
CA PRO A 97 69.35 -16.93 10.21
C PRO A 97 69.33 -17.18 11.73
N GLU A 98 70.27 -16.62 12.49
CA GLU A 98 70.36 -16.72 13.95
C GLU A 98 70.12 -15.38 14.69
N THR A 99 69.71 -14.33 13.98
CA THR A 99 69.43 -13.03 14.59
C THR A 99 68.12 -13.11 15.38
N PRO A 100 68.11 -12.93 16.71
CA PRO A 100 66.87 -12.96 17.48
C PRO A 100 65.99 -11.80 17.06
N ILE A 101 64.74 -12.11 16.71
CA ILE A 101 63.69 -11.14 16.36
C ILE A 101 62.77 -11.02 17.57
N ILE A 102 62.54 -9.79 18.04
CA ILE A 102 61.57 -9.46 19.07
C ILE A 102 60.45 -8.65 18.42
N GLU A 103 59.22 -9.08 18.61
CA GLU A 103 58.03 -8.44 18.08
C GLU A 103 57.16 -7.93 19.22
N VAL A 104 56.85 -6.64 19.22
CA VAL A 104 56.02 -5.98 20.24
C VAL A 104 55.08 -4.97 19.61
N PHE A 105 54.08 -4.49 20.34
CA PHE A 105 53.26 -3.36 19.94
C PHE A 105 53.70 -2.08 20.67
N GLU A 106 53.31 -0.94 20.13
CA GLU A 106 53.50 0.35 20.81
C GLU A 106 52.85 0.35 22.22
N GLY A 107 53.60 0.82 23.22
CA GLY A 107 53.22 0.77 24.64
C GLY A 107 53.77 -0.43 25.42
N ASP A 108 54.33 -1.44 24.75
CA ASP A 108 54.95 -2.59 25.40
C ASP A 108 56.35 -2.27 25.97
N LEU A 109 56.72 -2.93 27.05
CA LEU A 109 58.08 -2.91 27.58
C LEU A 109 58.91 -4.01 26.91
N VAL A 110 59.92 -3.62 26.14
CA VAL A 110 60.92 -4.54 25.60
C VAL A 110 62.04 -4.71 26.60
N ASP A 111 62.36 -5.96 26.95
CA ASP A 111 63.44 -6.29 27.86
C ASP A 111 64.31 -7.39 27.23
N LEU A 112 65.53 -7.02 26.82
CA LEU A 112 66.39 -7.89 26.01
C LEU A 112 66.97 -9.06 26.80
N LYS A 113 67.10 -8.95 28.14
CA LYS A 113 67.74 -9.91 29.07
C LYS A 113 68.72 -10.91 28.40
N PRO A 114 69.80 -10.45 27.76
CA PRO A 114 70.70 -11.37 27.05
C PRO A 114 71.46 -12.25 28.05
N TYR A 115 71.55 -13.55 27.75
CA TYR A 115 72.39 -14.45 28.54
C TYR A 115 73.86 -14.30 28.13
N VAL A 116 74.69 -13.84 29.06
CA VAL A 116 76.14 -13.71 28.87
C VAL A 116 76.90 -14.49 29.95
N MET A 117 78.00 -15.11 29.54
CA MET A 117 78.87 -15.89 30.41
C MET A 117 80.31 -15.69 29.99
N ASP A 118 81.18 -15.33 30.93
CA ASP A 118 82.62 -15.35 30.75
C ASP A 118 83.18 -16.73 31.19
N PRO A 119 83.95 -17.44 30.33
CA PRO A 119 84.51 -18.75 30.66
C PRO A 119 85.50 -18.76 31.84
N ASP A 120 86.19 -17.64 32.07
CA ASP A 120 87.15 -17.47 33.18
C ASP A 120 86.44 -16.98 34.47
N GLY A 121 85.14 -16.68 34.38
CA GLY A 121 84.30 -16.24 35.49
C GLY A 121 84.46 -14.75 35.82
N ASP A 122 85.01 -13.96 34.89
CA ASP A 122 85.09 -12.51 35.02
C ASP A 122 83.68 -11.87 34.98
N GLU A 123 83.52 -10.71 35.63
CA GLU A 123 82.27 -9.93 35.53
C GLU A 123 82.16 -9.33 34.12
N VAL A 124 80.99 -9.51 33.50
CA VAL A 124 80.69 -9.00 32.15
C VAL A 124 79.80 -7.77 32.26
N ALA A 125 80.26 -6.65 31.70
CA ALA A 125 79.45 -5.45 31.53
C ALA A 125 78.68 -5.50 30.21
N LEU A 126 77.39 -5.15 30.24
CA LEU A 126 76.54 -5.07 29.06
C LEU A 126 76.35 -3.62 28.63
N GLY A 127 76.37 -3.40 27.32
CA GLY A 127 76.04 -2.13 26.69
C GLY A 127 75.02 -2.34 25.58
N TYR A 128 74.09 -1.40 25.44
CA TYR A 128 73.01 -1.44 24.47
C TYR A 128 73.05 -0.17 23.63
N THR A 129 72.78 -0.28 22.33
CA THR A 129 72.52 0.89 21.49
C THR A 129 71.09 1.39 21.70
N ALA A 130 70.85 2.66 21.36
CA ALA A 130 69.50 3.23 21.34
C ALA A 130 68.53 2.34 20.52
N PRO A 131 67.23 2.26 20.90
CA PRO A 131 66.52 3.06 21.91
C PRO A 131 66.58 2.52 23.36
N PHE A 132 67.39 1.50 23.64
CA PHE A 132 67.45 0.84 24.95
C PHE A 132 68.22 1.64 26.01
N ASP A 133 67.83 1.50 27.27
CA ASP A 133 68.54 2.07 28.43
C ASP A 133 69.75 1.22 28.87
N GLU A 134 70.46 1.66 29.91
CA GLU A 134 71.64 0.97 30.45
C GLU A 134 71.35 -0.44 31.01
N ASN A 135 70.07 -0.75 31.29
CA ASN A 135 69.63 -2.05 31.78
C ASN A 135 69.10 -2.95 30.66
N GLY A 136 69.12 -2.48 29.40
CA GLY A 136 68.59 -3.23 28.26
C GLY A 136 67.06 -3.23 28.19
N MET A 137 66.42 -2.21 28.77
CA MET A 137 64.98 -2.01 28.72
C MET A 137 64.61 -0.86 27.79
N TRP A 138 63.50 -1.02 27.07
CA TRP A 138 62.89 0.03 26.26
C TRP A 138 61.38 0.01 26.43
N GLN A 139 60.83 1.12 26.96
CA GLN A 139 59.39 1.33 27.02
C GLN A 139 58.94 1.99 25.72
N THR A 140 58.29 1.24 24.83
CA THR A 140 57.76 1.80 23.58
C THR A 140 56.59 2.73 23.87
N SER A 141 56.39 3.70 22.99
CA SER A 141 55.31 4.70 23.01
C SER A 141 54.62 4.78 21.65
N LEU A 142 53.48 5.47 21.60
CA LEU A 142 52.79 5.76 20.33
C LEU A 142 53.73 6.57 19.41
N GLY A 143 53.90 6.12 18.16
CA GLY A 143 54.84 6.68 17.18
C GLY A 143 56.18 5.94 17.09
N ASP A 144 56.43 4.93 17.94
CA ASP A 144 57.63 4.09 17.89
C ASP A 144 57.48 2.88 16.94
N ALA A 145 56.39 2.77 16.17
CA ALA A 145 56.25 1.72 15.18
C ALA A 145 57.36 1.76 14.13
N GLY A 146 58.01 0.62 13.90
CA GLY A 146 59.14 0.52 12.97
C GLY A 146 60.08 -0.64 13.25
N TYR A 147 61.17 -0.68 12.48
CA TYR A 147 62.22 -1.69 12.58
C TYR A 147 63.47 -1.11 13.24
N TYR A 148 63.93 -1.74 14.32
CA TYR A 148 65.07 -1.29 15.10
C TYR A 148 66.15 -2.36 15.09
N SER A 149 67.32 -2.04 14.55
CA SER A 149 68.53 -2.87 14.65
C SER A 149 69.34 -2.43 15.86
N VAL A 150 69.50 -3.32 16.82
CA VAL A 150 70.14 -3.03 18.12
C VAL A 150 71.37 -3.89 18.29
N ILE A 151 72.46 -3.25 18.72
CA ILE A 151 73.72 -3.91 19.00
C ILE A 151 73.87 -4.07 20.51
N VAL A 152 73.97 -5.31 20.97
CA VAL A 152 74.31 -5.65 22.35
C VAL A 152 75.82 -5.91 22.42
N THR A 153 76.52 -5.20 23.29
CA THR A 153 77.95 -5.34 23.52
C THR A 153 78.19 -5.94 24.91
N ALA A 154 78.94 -7.03 24.98
CA ALA A 154 79.40 -7.64 26.23
C ALA A 154 80.90 -7.41 26.37
N THR A 155 81.34 -6.73 27.43
CA THR A 155 82.74 -6.33 27.66
C THR A 155 83.24 -6.93 28.97
N ASP A 156 84.42 -7.55 28.94
CA ASP A 156 85.09 -8.06 30.15
C ASP A 156 85.84 -6.93 30.89
N ASN A 157 86.34 -7.24 32.09
CA ASN A 157 87.12 -6.32 32.93
C ASN A 157 88.54 -6.00 32.40
N LYS A 158 88.93 -6.54 31.23
CA LYS A 158 90.22 -6.37 30.55
C LYS A 158 90.06 -5.72 29.17
N GLU A 159 88.92 -5.07 28.92
CA GLU A 159 88.59 -4.32 27.69
C GLU A 159 88.38 -5.19 26.43
N SER A 160 88.22 -6.50 26.57
CA SER A 160 87.81 -7.38 25.47
C SER A 160 86.29 -7.34 25.33
N PHE A 161 85.77 -7.17 24.12
CA PHE A 161 84.33 -7.11 23.88
C PHE A 161 83.86 -7.99 22.72
N VAL A 162 82.61 -8.42 22.80
CA VAL A 162 81.87 -9.08 21.72
C VAL A 162 80.56 -8.34 21.49
N THR A 163 80.15 -8.23 20.22
CA THR A 163 78.88 -7.60 19.83
C THR A 163 77.94 -8.62 19.21
N LYS A 164 76.64 -8.46 19.45
CA LYS A 164 75.59 -9.22 18.78
C LYS A 164 74.48 -8.27 18.31
N ASN A 165 74.04 -8.46 17.07
CA ASN A 165 72.90 -7.72 16.53
C ASN A 165 71.59 -8.41 16.91
N MET A 166 70.57 -7.62 17.17
CA MET A 166 69.20 -8.03 17.44
C MET A 166 68.26 -7.15 16.63
N VAL A 167 67.14 -7.70 16.19
CA VAL A 167 66.10 -6.94 15.49
C VAL A 167 64.87 -6.86 16.38
N VAL A 168 64.37 -5.64 16.58
CA VAL A 168 63.11 -5.39 17.25
C VAL A 168 62.15 -4.75 16.26
N THR A 169 61.01 -5.40 16.04
CA THR A 169 59.92 -4.86 15.24
C THR A 169 58.83 -4.38 16.19
N VAL A 170 58.51 -3.08 16.13
CA VAL A 170 57.39 -2.50 16.87
C VAL A 170 56.23 -2.29 15.90
N TYR A 171 55.10 -2.93 16.18
CA TYR A 171 53.86 -2.78 15.41
C TYR A 171 52.99 -1.68 16.00
N VAL A 172 52.25 -0.96 15.14
CA VAL A 172 51.24 0.01 15.56
C VAL A 172 50.20 -0.70 16.41
N LYS A 173 49.85 -0.11 17.55
CA LYS A 173 48.77 -0.63 18.39
C LYS A 173 47.42 -0.25 17.79
N ASN A 174 46.56 -1.24 17.56
CA ASN A 174 45.25 -1.06 16.96
C ASN A 174 44.35 -0.13 17.80
N LYS A 175 43.61 0.74 17.12
CA LYS A 175 42.47 1.46 17.68
C LYS A 175 41.18 0.78 17.20
N PRO A 176 40.30 0.33 18.11
CA PRO A 176 39.10 -0.38 17.69
C PRO A 176 38.07 0.56 17.01
N PRO A 177 37.12 0.00 16.24
CA PRO A 177 36.07 0.77 15.59
C PRO A 177 35.17 1.51 16.57
N VAL A 178 34.63 2.65 16.12
CA VAL A 178 33.69 3.48 16.88
C VAL A 178 32.29 3.34 16.31
N ILE A 179 31.26 3.21 17.18
CA ILE A 179 29.84 3.14 16.79
C ILE A 179 29.04 4.30 17.42
N ASN A 180 28.62 5.24 16.58
CA ASN A 180 27.78 6.38 16.96
C ASN A 180 26.33 6.17 16.51
N ILE A 181 25.44 6.01 17.48
CA ILE A 181 23.98 5.89 17.30
C ILE A 181 23.29 6.26 18.62
N GLY A 182 22.04 6.70 18.55
CA GLY A 182 21.21 6.97 19.73
C GLY A 182 20.98 5.72 20.58
N GLU A 183 20.72 5.89 21.88
CA GLU A 183 20.48 4.78 22.82
C GLU A 183 19.08 4.18 22.68
N SER A 184 18.11 5.01 22.29
CA SER A 184 16.72 4.62 22.06
C SER A 184 16.17 5.34 20.83
N LEU A 185 15.46 4.61 19.98
CA LEU A 185 14.77 5.12 18.79
C LEU A 185 13.31 4.68 18.86
N GLU A 186 12.39 5.56 18.47
CA GLU A 186 10.94 5.33 18.51
C GLU A 186 10.37 5.36 17.09
N PHE A 187 9.48 4.42 16.80
CA PHE A 187 8.79 4.23 15.53
C PHE A 187 7.35 3.81 15.82
N ASP A 188 6.46 3.95 14.84
CA ASP A 188 5.11 3.41 14.94
C ASP A 188 5.02 2.09 14.14
N GLU A 189 4.05 1.22 14.45
CA GLU A 189 3.78 0.04 13.64
C GLU A 189 3.48 0.42 12.18
N GLY A 190 3.96 -0.40 11.24
CA GLY A 190 3.90 -0.12 9.80
C GLY A 190 5.08 0.72 9.26
N ASP A 191 5.90 1.32 10.12
CA ASP A 191 7.11 2.02 9.69
C ASP A 191 8.20 1.09 9.12
N LEU A 192 8.91 1.60 8.12
CA LEU A 192 10.17 1.01 7.67
C LEU A 192 11.33 1.56 8.51
N ILE A 193 11.72 0.82 9.53
CA ILE A 193 12.87 1.13 10.38
C ILE A 193 14.15 1.04 9.55
N LYS A 194 14.96 2.10 9.57
CA LYS A 194 16.31 2.13 8.96
C LYS A 194 17.32 2.67 9.96
N LEU A 195 18.21 1.81 10.43
CA LEU A 195 19.31 2.21 11.29
C LEU A 195 20.42 2.81 10.43
N ASN A 196 20.84 4.02 10.80
CA ASN A 196 21.97 4.73 10.17
C ASN A 196 23.02 5.08 11.24
N PRO A 197 23.69 4.07 11.84
CA PRO A 197 24.80 4.33 12.73
C PRO A 197 25.96 4.96 11.94
N ASP A 198 26.65 5.91 12.56
CA ASP A 198 27.95 6.41 12.08
C ASP A 198 29.04 5.49 12.65
N ILE A 199 29.68 4.74 11.76
CA ILE A 199 30.69 3.71 12.11
C ILE A 199 31.95 4.02 11.32
N TYR A 200 33.06 4.15 12.03
CA TYR A 200 34.38 4.39 11.44
C TYR A 200 35.47 3.78 12.30
N ASP A 201 36.63 3.59 11.69
CA ASP A 201 37.87 3.20 12.35
C ASP A 201 38.90 4.34 12.23
N GLU A 202 39.64 4.62 13.30
CA GLU A 202 40.63 5.71 13.31
C GLU A 202 41.92 5.36 12.55
N ASP A 203 42.23 4.08 12.40
CA ASP A 203 43.39 3.58 11.66
C ASP A 203 43.04 3.33 10.17
N GLU A 204 41.81 3.70 9.76
CA GLU A 204 41.25 3.53 8.41
C GLU A 204 41.15 2.06 7.96
N ASP A 205 41.07 1.12 8.92
CA ASP A 205 40.83 -0.29 8.65
C ASP A 205 39.41 -0.54 8.09
N GLU A 206 39.24 -1.59 7.29
CA GLU A 206 37.93 -1.98 6.78
C GLU A 206 37.06 -2.58 7.90
N VAL A 207 35.92 -1.94 8.18
CA VAL A 207 35.00 -2.37 9.25
C VAL A 207 33.85 -3.20 8.69
N VAL A 208 33.71 -4.42 9.18
CA VAL A 208 32.56 -5.29 8.93
C VAL A 208 31.49 -5.06 9.99
N VAL A 209 30.28 -4.71 9.56
CA VAL A 209 29.14 -4.40 10.45
C VAL A 209 28.12 -5.53 10.42
N ILE A 210 27.73 -6.02 11.60
CA ILE A 210 26.76 -7.09 11.78
C ILE A 210 25.67 -6.63 12.74
N TYR A 211 24.41 -6.85 12.38
CA TYR A 211 23.24 -6.59 13.21
C TYR A 211 22.72 -7.90 13.79
N SER A 212 22.32 -7.87 15.06
CA SER A 212 21.74 -9.03 15.75
C SER A 212 20.73 -8.59 16.83
N GLY A 213 20.00 -9.54 17.39
CA GLY A 213 18.90 -9.27 18.33
C GLY A 213 17.56 -9.37 17.63
N TRP A 214 16.68 -8.38 17.82
CA TRP A 214 15.35 -8.38 17.20
C TRP A 214 15.39 -8.23 15.67
N MET A 215 16.30 -7.40 15.15
CA MET A 215 16.56 -7.30 13.71
C MET A 215 17.98 -7.75 13.38
N THR A 216 18.15 -8.41 12.23
CA THR A 216 19.44 -8.96 11.75
C THR A 216 20.02 -8.20 10.56
N GLY A 217 19.33 -7.16 10.10
CA GLY A 217 19.79 -6.27 9.03
C GLY A 217 19.71 -4.81 9.45
N ARG A 218 20.16 -3.92 8.56
CA ARG A 218 20.08 -2.45 8.74
C ARG A 218 18.66 -1.88 8.65
N ALA A 219 17.72 -2.66 8.14
CA ALA A 219 16.34 -2.25 7.95
C ALA A 219 15.38 -3.38 8.31
N TYR A 220 14.22 -3.00 8.85
CA TYR A 220 13.14 -3.90 9.23
C TYR A 220 11.81 -3.22 8.95
N GLN A 221 10.88 -3.92 8.29
CA GLN A 221 9.53 -3.44 8.03
C GLN A 221 8.64 -3.95 9.16
N THR A 222 8.13 -3.06 10.01
CA THR A 222 7.22 -3.46 11.09
C THR A 222 5.85 -3.84 10.56
N THR A 223 5.19 -4.76 11.26
CA THR A 223 3.78 -5.10 11.10
C THR A 223 2.96 -4.52 12.26
N TYR A 224 1.63 -4.63 12.19
CA TYR A 224 0.69 -4.25 13.26
C TYR A 224 0.63 -5.28 14.41
N ASP A 225 1.69 -6.08 14.56
CA ASP A 225 1.84 -7.04 15.66
C ASP A 225 3.23 -6.87 16.33
N ASP A 226 3.93 -5.80 15.97
CA ASP A 226 5.31 -5.52 16.37
C ASP A 226 5.39 -4.45 17.47
N ALA A 227 4.27 -4.00 18.04
CA ALA A 227 4.26 -3.08 19.16
C ALA A 227 5.03 -3.65 20.35
N GLY A 228 6.00 -2.89 20.85
CA GLY A 228 6.85 -3.35 21.94
C GLY A 228 8.17 -2.61 22.05
N THR A 229 9.04 -3.16 22.90
CA THR A 229 10.40 -2.65 23.10
C THR A 229 11.40 -3.76 22.85
N TYR A 230 12.35 -3.49 21.97
CA TYR A 230 13.31 -4.43 21.45
C TYR A 230 14.74 -3.92 21.62
N VAL A 231 15.69 -4.85 21.59
CA VAL A 231 17.11 -4.53 21.61
C VAL A 231 17.75 -5.04 20.33
N VAL A 232 18.52 -4.17 19.68
CA VAL A 232 19.33 -4.47 18.50
C VAL A 232 20.78 -4.22 18.86
N THR A 233 21.61 -5.26 18.71
CA THR A 233 23.04 -5.18 18.93
C THR A 233 23.74 -4.98 17.60
N ILE A 234 24.46 -3.86 17.46
CA ILE A 234 25.30 -3.54 16.32
C ILE A 234 26.73 -3.91 16.69
N ARG A 235 27.37 -4.76 15.89
CA ARG A 235 28.76 -5.18 16.05
C ARG A 235 29.60 -4.63 14.89
N ALA A 236 30.74 -4.04 15.22
CA ALA A 236 31.75 -3.58 14.29
C ALA A 236 33.05 -4.37 14.54
N ASP A 237 33.65 -4.88 13.47
CA ASP A 237 34.82 -5.76 13.49
C ASP A 237 35.81 -5.28 12.41
N ASP A 238 37.00 -4.84 12.81
CA ASP A 238 38.09 -4.41 11.91
C ASP A 238 39.05 -5.58 11.54
N GLY A 239 38.74 -6.80 11.97
CA GLY A 239 39.58 -7.98 11.81
C GLY A 239 40.66 -8.17 12.89
N LYS A 240 40.83 -7.21 13.80
CA LYS A 240 41.78 -7.23 14.93
C LYS A 240 41.05 -7.17 16.28
N GLU A 241 40.06 -6.28 16.41
CA GLU A 241 39.19 -6.08 17.56
C GLU A 241 37.71 -5.96 17.16
N ILE A 242 36.84 -6.20 18.14
CA ILE A 242 35.38 -6.22 17.96
C ILE A 242 34.73 -5.36 19.02
N ILE A 243 33.94 -4.39 18.58
CA ILE A 243 33.10 -3.57 19.46
C ILE A 243 31.62 -3.85 19.18
N SER A 244 30.80 -3.79 20.22
CA SER A 244 29.34 -3.93 20.12
C SER A 244 28.62 -2.83 20.87
N LYS A 245 27.49 -2.36 20.32
CA LYS A 245 26.61 -1.39 20.96
C LYS A 245 25.15 -1.84 20.83
N ASP A 246 24.45 -1.82 21.96
CA ASP A 246 23.03 -2.10 22.02
C ASP A 246 22.22 -0.82 21.82
N VAL A 247 21.18 -0.91 21.00
CA VAL A 247 20.20 0.16 20.74
C VAL A 247 18.83 -0.35 21.09
N THR A 248 18.08 0.43 21.86
CA THR A 248 16.69 0.15 22.17
C THR A 248 15.80 0.66 21.04
N ILE A 249 14.91 -0.19 20.54
CA ILE A 249 13.91 0.18 19.54
C ILE A 249 12.54 0.07 20.22
N VAL A 250 11.81 1.18 20.26
CA VAL A 250 10.42 1.22 20.72
C VAL A 250 9.54 1.31 19.50
N VAL A 251 8.64 0.34 19.34
CA VAL A 251 7.60 0.36 18.32
C VAL A 251 6.30 0.64 19.05
N ASN A 252 5.69 1.80 18.79
CA ASN A 252 4.40 2.16 19.35
C ASN A 252 3.30 1.46 18.55
N ASP A 253 2.29 1.02 19.28
CA ASP A 253 1.04 0.52 18.73
C ASP A 253 0.39 1.58 17.83
N PHE A 254 -0.01 1.20 16.62
CA PHE A 254 -0.66 2.12 15.68
C PHE A 254 -2.02 1.57 15.26
N ASN A 255 -3.08 2.19 15.79
CA ASN A 255 -4.47 1.82 15.52
C ASN A 255 -4.80 1.86 14.02
N ARG A 256 -5.46 0.82 13.51
CA ARG A 256 -5.95 0.77 12.13
C ARG A 256 -7.40 1.22 12.08
N VAL A 257 -7.74 1.96 11.03
CA VAL A 257 -9.14 2.35 10.78
C VAL A 257 -10.04 1.12 10.57
N PRO A 258 -11.33 1.19 10.95
CA PRO A 258 -12.29 0.16 10.61
C PRO A 258 -12.43 -0.03 9.09
N LEU A 259 -12.76 -1.25 8.67
CA LEU A 259 -12.97 -1.62 7.28
C LEU A 259 -14.43 -2.03 7.05
N PHE A 260 -15.13 -1.33 6.17
CA PHE A 260 -16.47 -1.75 5.74
C PHE A 260 -16.39 -3.01 4.86
N GLU A 261 -17.05 -4.09 5.26
CA GLU A 261 -17.13 -5.33 4.47
C GLU A 261 -18.06 -5.17 3.26
N VAL A 262 -19.20 -4.50 3.50
CA VAL A 262 -20.21 -4.22 2.48
C VAL A 262 -20.67 -2.80 2.73
N LEU A 263 -20.33 -1.87 1.82
CA LEU A 263 -21.03 -0.60 1.64
C LEU A 263 -20.49 0.27 0.49
N SER A 264 -19.38 -0.09 -0.17
CA SER A 264 -18.90 0.66 -1.34
C SER A 264 -19.90 0.59 -2.51
N GLY A 265 -20.58 1.72 -2.79
CA GLY A 265 -21.54 1.84 -3.90
C GLY A 265 -22.91 1.21 -3.60
N ALA A 266 -23.27 1.04 -2.32
CA ALA A 266 -24.58 0.54 -1.94
C ALA A 266 -25.68 1.49 -2.43
N LYS A 267 -26.49 0.99 -3.37
CA LYS A 267 -27.69 1.65 -3.84
C LYS A 267 -28.89 0.94 -3.25
N VAL A 268 -29.66 1.67 -2.43
CA VAL A 268 -30.92 1.19 -1.87
C VAL A 268 -32.06 1.79 -2.67
N THR A 269 -33.00 0.96 -3.12
CA THR A 269 -34.18 1.42 -3.85
C THR A 269 -35.45 1.12 -3.06
N GLY A 270 -36.45 1.99 -3.18
CA GLY A 270 -37.75 1.78 -2.56
C GLY A 270 -38.85 2.60 -3.22
N ILE A 271 -40.07 2.43 -2.76
CA ILE A 271 -41.23 3.24 -3.14
C ILE A 271 -41.62 4.10 -1.95
N GLU A 272 -42.11 5.32 -2.17
CA GLU A 272 -42.67 6.15 -1.10
C GLU A 272 -43.68 5.36 -0.24
N GLY A 273 -43.52 5.45 1.07
CA GLY A 273 -44.27 4.67 2.06
C GLY A 273 -43.53 3.44 2.57
N ASP A 274 -42.48 2.98 1.89
CA ASP A 274 -41.62 1.89 2.36
C ASP A 274 -40.74 2.34 3.53
N LEU A 275 -40.40 1.39 4.40
CA LEU A 275 -39.33 1.55 5.38
C LEU A 275 -37.99 1.24 4.69
N ILE A 276 -37.16 2.26 4.53
CA ILE A 276 -35.81 2.11 4.03
C ILE A 276 -34.91 1.76 5.21
N LYS A 277 -34.09 0.72 5.04
CA LYS A 277 -33.11 0.29 6.04
C LYS A 277 -31.76 0.10 5.37
N VAL A 278 -30.73 0.73 5.93
CA VAL A 278 -29.34 0.55 5.51
C VAL A 278 -28.66 -0.39 6.49
N GLU A 279 -28.44 -1.62 6.06
CA GLU A 279 -27.67 -2.60 6.83
C GLU A 279 -26.18 -2.41 6.53
N VAL A 280 -25.39 -2.36 7.61
CA VAL A 280 -23.96 -2.05 7.54
C VAL A 280 -23.18 -3.10 8.30
N MET A 281 -22.02 -3.44 7.78
CA MET A 281 -21.09 -4.36 8.42
C MET A 281 -19.68 -3.85 8.18
N ALA A 282 -18.92 -3.74 9.27
CA ALA A 282 -17.52 -3.38 9.27
C ALA A 282 -16.79 -4.25 10.28
N GLU A 283 -15.51 -4.49 10.02
CA GLU A 283 -14.58 -5.17 10.91
C GLU A 283 -13.45 -4.22 11.25
N ASP A 284 -12.95 -4.33 12.48
CA ASP A 284 -11.77 -3.60 12.90
C ASP A 284 -10.58 -4.57 12.87
N PRO A 285 -9.50 -4.25 12.14
CA PRO A 285 -8.35 -5.15 12.03
C PRO A 285 -7.65 -5.43 13.36
N ASP A 286 -7.72 -4.52 14.34
CA ASP A 286 -7.16 -4.66 15.68
C ASP A 286 -8.16 -5.32 16.66
N GLY A 287 -9.41 -5.49 16.21
CA GLY A 287 -10.47 -6.17 16.95
C GLY A 287 -11.25 -5.25 17.88
N ASP A 288 -11.12 -3.94 17.69
CA ASP A 288 -11.82 -2.92 18.47
C ASP A 288 -13.33 -2.88 18.21
N GLU A 289 -14.07 -2.34 19.18
CA GLU A 289 -15.53 -2.24 19.10
C GLU A 289 -15.95 -1.11 18.15
N ILE A 290 -16.65 -1.46 17.08
CA ILE A 290 -17.12 -0.49 16.07
C ILE A 290 -18.49 0.09 16.45
N VAL A 291 -18.60 1.40 16.35
CA VAL A 291 -19.85 2.15 16.43
C VAL A 291 -20.20 2.76 15.08
N PHE A 292 -21.45 2.61 14.64
CA PHE A 292 -21.96 3.21 13.41
C PHE A 292 -22.76 4.49 13.67
N MET A 293 -22.58 5.47 12.80
CA MET A 293 -23.40 6.69 12.76
C MET A 293 -23.95 6.88 11.34
N PHE A 294 -25.22 7.24 11.27
CA PHE A 294 -25.93 7.44 10.00
C PHE A 294 -26.27 8.91 9.80
N GLY A 295 -26.07 9.40 8.58
CA GLY A 295 -26.49 10.73 8.16
C GLY A 295 -27.96 10.77 7.75
N GLU A 296 -28.53 11.99 7.74
CA GLU A 296 -29.87 12.21 7.21
C GLU A 296 -30.02 11.69 5.76
N PRO A 297 -31.18 11.14 5.36
CA PRO A 297 -32.45 11.12 6.09
C PRO A 297 -32.64 9.93 7.06
N LEU A 298 -31.62 9.10 7.28
CA LEU A 298 -31.69 7.94 8.17
C LEU A 298 -31.66 8.38 9.65
N ASP A 299 -32.26 7.56 10.53
CA ASP A 299 -32.16 7.70 11.98
C ASP A 299 -30.93 6.99 12.56
N GLU A 300 -30.80 6.97 13.89
CA GLU A 300 -29.68 6.33 14.61
C GLU A 300 -29.57 4.81 14.37
N ASN A 301 -30.64 4.16 13.92
CA ASN A 301 -30.67 2.74 13.60
C ASN A 301 -30.41 2.46 12.10
N GLY A 302 -30.11 3.51 11.32
CA GLY A 302 -29.98 3.40 9.87
C GLY A 302 -31.32 3.16 9.17
N GLU A 303 -32.42 3.63 9.76
CA GLU A 303 -33.76 3.45 9.23
C GLU A 303 -34.40 4.79 8.83
N TRP A 304 -35.20 4.76 7.76
CA TRP A 304 -36.00 5.90 7.31
C TRP A 304 -37.38 5.43 6.86
N GLN A 305 -38.41 5.80 7.63
CA GLN A 305 -39.80 5.58 7.24
C GLN A 305 -40.24 6.67 6.26
N THR A 306 -40.36 6.31 4.98
CA THR A 306 -40.70 7.26 3.92
C THR A 306 -42.21 7.53 3.87
N SER A 307 -42.58 8.63 3.23
CA SER A 307 -43.95 9.12 3.04
C SER A 307 -44.17 9.61 1.62
N LYS A 308 -45.44 9.82 1.26
CA LYS A 308 -45.82 10.44 -0.01
C LYS A 308 -45.19 11.83 -0.14
N GLY A 309 -44.46 12.07 -1.22
CA GLY A 309 -43.69 13.28 -1.48
C GLY A 309 -42.17 13.12 -1.30
N ASP A 310 -41.70 12.01 -0.73
CA ASP A 310 -40.27 11.75 -0.51
C ASP A 310 -39.56 11.16 -1.74
N ALA A 311 -40.25 10.90 -2.86
CA ALA A 311 -39.64 10.37 -4.08
C ALA A 311 -38.50 11.27 -4.57
N GLY A 312 -37.37 10.66 -4.88
CA GLY A 312 -36.15 11.37 -5.20
C GLY A 312 -34.91 10.52 -4.99
N VAL A 313 -33.76 11.18 -5.10
CA VAL A 313 -32.44 10.58 -4.90
C VAL A 313 -31.78 11.28 -3.72
N TYR A 314 -31.33 10.49 -2.75
CA TYR A 314 -30.71 10.97 -1.52
C TYR A 314 -29.32 10.35 -1.38
N GLU A 315 -28.34 11.20 -1.09
CA GLU A 315 -26.99 10.77 -0.73
C GLU A 315 -26.85 10.95 0.78
N THR A 316 -26.51 9.86 1.47
CA THR A 316 -26.24 9.87 2.91
C THR A 316 -24.89 9.23 3.21
N LYS A 317 -24.36 9.51 4.39
CA LYS A 317 -23.07 9.02 4.87
C LYS A 317 -23.28 8.04 6.02
N VAL A 318 -22.54 6.96 5.99
CA VAL A 318 -22.38 6.04 7.12
C VAL A 318 -20.95 6.19 7.62
N VAL A 319 -20.80 6.48 8.89
CA VAL A 319 -19.50 6.55 9.57
C VAL A 319 -19.36 5.31 10.45
N ALA A 320 -18.23 4.61 10.33
CA ALA A 320 -17.81 3.59 11.28
C ALA A 320 -16.59 4.12 12.05
N THR A 321 -16.61 3.99 13.37
CA THR A 321 -15.51 4.42 14.25
C THR A 321 -15.24 3.38 15.33
N ASP A 322 -13.96 3.16 15.64
CA ASP A 322 -13.44 2.34 16.75
C ASP A 322 -13.28 3.16 18.05
N GLY A 323 -13.52 4.49 18.01
CA GLY A 323 -13.32 5.43 19.10
C GLY A 323 -12.05 6.28 19.00
N GLU A 324 -11.08 5.90 18.16
CA GLU A 324 -9.84 6.64 17.88
C GLU A 324 -9.81 7.18 16.45
N ASN A 325 -10.24 6.37 15.49
CA ASN A 325 -10.30 6.69 14.08
C ASN A 325 -11.71 6.47 13.50
N GLU A 326 -11.94 7.04 12.33
CA GLU A 326 -13.22 6.94 11.64
C GLU A 326 -13.03 6.73 10.13
N VAL A 327 -13.93 5.95 9.55
CA VAL A 327 -14.06 5.76 8.10
C VAL A 327 -15.47 6.14 7.68
N VAL A 328 -15.58 6.81 6.52
CA VAL A 328 -16.85 7.30 5.99
C VAL A 328 -17.15 6.63 4.66
N ASN A 329 -18.36 6.10 4.53
CA ASN A 329 -18.91 5.57 3.28
C ASN A 329 -20.16 6.33 2.85
N GLU A 330 -20.35 6.46 1.54
CA GLU A 330 -21.52 7.11 0.95
C GLU A 330 -22.52 6.08 0.44
N VAL A 331 -23.81 6.32 0.69
CA VAL A 331 -24.93 5.46 0.32
C VAL A 331 -25.93 6.26 -0.50
N LEU A 332 -26.35 5.67 -1.63
CA LEU A 332 -27.33 6.27 -2.52
C LEU A 332 -28.71 5.62 -2.29
N ILE A 333 -29.71 6.43 -1.96
CA ILE A 333 -31.10 5.98 -1.80
C ILE A 333 -31.94 6.55 -2.94
N GLU A 334 -32.56 5.68 -3.73
CA GLU A 334 -33.48 6.08 -4.80
C GLU A 334 -34.92 5.66 -4.46
N LEU A 335 -35.78 6.65 -4.27
CA LEU A 335 -37.20 6.46 -4.02
C LEU A 335 -38.02 6.74 -5.27
N MET A 336 -38.79 5.74 -5.67
CA MET A 336 -39.80 5.85 -6.72
C MET A 336 -41.11 6.34 -6.11
N LYS A 337 -41.89 7.10 -6.90
CA LYS A 337 -43.23 7.51 -6.49
C LYS A 337 -44.15 6.29 -6.32
N MET A 338 -45.00 6.34 -5.31
CA MET A 338 -46.13 5.42 -5.18
C MET A 338 -47.19 5.75 -6.23
N ASN A 339 -47.69 4.74 -6.95
CA ASN A 339 -48.74 4.91 -7.96
C ASN A 339 -50.07 5.36 -7.33
N GLU A 340 -50.73 6.34 -7.93
CA GLU A 340 -52.08 6.77 -7.59
C GLU A 340 -53.08 6.27 -8.64
N PRO A 341 -54.20 5.62 -8.23
CA PRO A 341 -55.15 5.06 -9.19
C PRO A 341 -55.83 6.16 -10.02
N PRO A 342 -56.26 5.84 -11.26
CA PRO A 342 -56.92 6.80 -12.13
C PRO A 342 -58.29 7.21 -11.60
N VAL A 343 -58.72 8.43 -11.95
CA VAL A 343 -59.99 9.01 -11.50
C VAL A 343 -60.94 9.23 -12.66
N ILE A 344 -62.11 8.58 -12.62
CA ILE A 344 -63.23 8.89 -13.53
C ILE A 344 -63.91 10.18 -13.06
N LYS A 345 -63.81 11.25 -13.87
CA LYS A 345 -64.46 12.55 -13.60
C LYS A 345 -65.93 12.53 -13.98
N SER A 346 -66.25 11.98 -15.15
CA SER A 346 -67.64 11.84 -15.60
C SER A 346 -67.80 10.77 -16.66
N ILE A 347 -68.96 10.11 -16.65
CA ILE A 347 -69.40 9.23 -17.73
C ILE A 347 -70.73 9.75 -18.25
N THR A 348 -70.80 10.03 -19.55
CA THR A 348 -72.02 10.49 -20.22
C THR A 348 -72.45 9.49 -21.29
N MET A 349 -73.71 9.04 -21.19
CA MET A 349 -74.30 8.11 -22.14
C MET A 349 -75.45 8.77 -22.90
N THR A 350 -75.41 8.62 -24.23
CA THR A 350 -76.39 9.20 -25.15
C THR A 350 -76.91 8.13 -26.11
N PRO A 351 -78.23 7.93 -26.23
CA PRO A 351 -79.30 8.52 -25.42
C PRO A 351 -79.36 7.92 -24.00
N LYS A 352 -80.10 8.57 -23.08
CA LYS A 352 -80.31 8.05 -21.70
C LYS A 352 -81.33 6.89 -21.61
N GLU A 353 -82.11 6.69 -22.67
CA GLU A 353 -83.06 5.59 -22.82
C GLU A 353 -83.13 5.19 -24.30
N ILE A 354 -83.26 3.90 -24.57
CA ILE A 354 -83.41 3.34 -25.91
C ILE A 354 -84.88 2.99 -26.12
N VAL A 355 -85.52 3.60 -27.12
CA VAL A 355 -86.90 3.29 -27.51
C VAL A 355 -86.92 2.91 -28.98
N LEU A 356 -87.28 1.64 -29.25
CA LEU A 356 -87.38 1.07 -30.59
C LEU A 356 -88.86 0.79 -30.88
N LYS A 357 -89.45 1.48 -31.87
CA LYS A 357 -90.90 1.54 -32.07
C LYS A 357 -91.40 0.53 -33.10
N LYS A 358 -90.58 0.22 -34.11
CA LYS A 358 -90.94 -0.68 -35.22
C LYS A 358 -89.73 -1.47 -35.76
N PRO A 359 -89.97 -2.59 -36.46
CA PRO A 359 -88.95 -3.33 -37.19
C PRO A 359 -88.16 -2.42 -38.13
N GLY A 360 -86.84 -2.57 -38.08
CA GLY A 360 -85.90 -1.72 -38.81
C GLY A 360 -85.44 -0.48 -38.06
N ASP A 361 -86.03 -0.13 -36.91
CA ASP A 361 -85.51 0.95 -36.07
C ASP A 361 -84.11 0.59 -35.54
N LYS A 362 -83.23 1.59 -35.52
CA LYS A 362 -81.88 1.52 -34.97
C LYS A 362 -81.64 2.72 -34.08
N VAL A 363 -81.01 2.49 -32.93
CA VAL A 363 -80.57 3.55 -32.01
C VAL A 363 -79.08 3.39 -31.77
N ASP A 364 -78.31 4.40 -32.11
CA ASP A 364 -76.90 4.46 -31.78
C ASP A 364 -76.73 4.95 -30.35
N VAL A 365 -76.10 4.12 -29.52
CA VAL A 365 -75.72 4.45 -28.15
C VAL A 365 -74.23 4.78 -28.15
N SER A 366 -73.86 5.90 -27.55
CA SER A 366 -72.48 6.30 -27.34
C SER A 366 -72.21 6.61 -25.88
N ILE A 367 -71.05 6.20 -25.40
CA ILE A 367 -70.52 6.53 -24.08
C ILE A 367 -69.29 7.41 -24.28
N GLU A 368 -69.26 8.54 -23.59
CA GLU A 368 -68.10 9.41 -23.47
C GLU A 368 -67.63 9.38 -22.02
N VAL A 369 -66.33 9.11 -21.84
CA VAL A 369 -65.69 8.96 -20.54
C VAL A 369 -64.64 10.06 -20.42
N VAL A 370 -64.71 10.83 -19.34
CA VAL A 370 -63.68 11.79 -18.96
C VAL A 370 -63.01 11.24 -17.71
N ALA A 371 -61.74 10.86 -17.84
CA ALA A 371 -60.91 10.39 -16.74
C ALA A 371 -59.57 11.13 -16.74
N SER A 372 -58.86 11.08 -15.62
CA SER A 372 -57.49 11.58 -15.52
C SER A 372 -56.74 10.79 -14.47
N ASP A 373 -55.44 10.65 -14.67
CA ASP A 373 -54.54 10.05 -13.71
C ASP A 373 -53.82 11.14 -12.87
N PRO A 374 -53.67 10.98 -11.55
CA PRO A 374 -52.91 11.92 -10.72
C PRO A 374 -51.41 11.95 -11.02
N ASP A 375 -50.81 10.83 -11.43
CA ASP A 375 -49.38 10.73 -11.81
C ASP A 375 -49.14 11.12 -13.27
N GLY A 376 -50.21 11.21 -14.06
CA GLY A 376 -50.16 11.56 -15.47
C GLY A 376 -49.89 10.37 -16.38
N ASP A 377 -50.07 9.15 -15.86
CA ASP A 377 -49.95 7.91 -16.62
C ASP A 377 -51.01 7.83 -17.74
N ASP A 378 -50.66 7.15 -18.83
CA ASP A 378 -51.55 6.96 -19.98
C ASP A 378 -52.73 6.05 -19.61
N LEU A 379 -53.95 6.48 -19.97
CA LEU A 379 -55.17 5.79 -19.59
C LEU A 379 -55.71 4.87 -20.69
N GLU A 380 -55.97 3.62 -20.33
CA GLU A 380 -56.72 2.67 -21.15
C GLU A 380 -58.17 2.55 -20.65
N ILE A 381 -59.13 2.70 -21.57
CA ILE A 381 -60.56 2.63 -21.27
C ILE A 381 -61.18 1.43 -21.98
N THR A 382 -61.75 0.52 -21.20
CA THR A 382 -62.44 -0.68 -21.70
C THR A 382 -63.90 -0.73 -21.25
N TYR A 383 -64.72 -1.47 -22.00
CA TYR A 383 -66.16 -1.58 -21.78
C TYR A 383 -66.55 -3.05 -21.70
N SER A 384 -67.45 -3.39 -20.78
CA SER A 384 -68.03 -4.74 -20.69
C SER A 384 -69.51 -4.72 -20.31
N GLY A 385 -70.18 -5.87 -20.42
CA GLY A 385 -71.60 -6.02 -20.15
C GLY A 385 -72.46 -5.81 -21.39
N PHE A 386 -73.32 -4.79 -21.41
CA PHE A 386 -74.19 -4.53 -22.56
C PHE A 386 -73.45 -3.98 -23.79
N MET A 387 -72.31 -3.33 -23.60
CA MET A 387 -71.46 -2.77 -24.66
C MET A 387 -70.01 -3.17 -24.42
N GLU A 388 -69.29 -3.54 -25.49
CA GLU A 388 -67.86 -3.89 -25.46
C GLU A 388 -66.98 -2.79 -26.10
N SER A 389 -67.60 -1.66 -26.48
CA SER A 389 -66.92 -0.50 -27.03
C SER A 389 -67.69 0.78 -26.69
N SER A 390 -67.11 1.94 -26.96
CA SER A 390 -67.73 3.26 -26.69
C SER A 390 -68.98 3.54 -27.53
N LYS A 391 -69.26 2.75 -28.58
CA LYS A 391 -70.42 2.91 -29.46
C LYS A 391 -71.07 1.58 -29.78
N LYS A 392 -72.39 1.51 -29.66
CA LYS A 392 -73.18 0.33 -30.06
C LYS A 392 -74.47 0.76 -30.73
N THR A 393 -74.73 0.21 -31.92
CA THR A 393 -76.04 0.32 -32.57
C THR A 393 -76.94 -0.80 -32.06
N VAL A 394 -78.07 -0.42 -31.50
CA VAL A 394 -79.09 -1.35 -31.00
C VAL A 394 -80.25 -1.39 -31.99
N THR A 395 -80.73 -2.59 -32.28
CA THR A 395 -81.78 -2.82 -33.29
C THR A 395 -83.06 -3.36 -32.69
N TYR A 396 -84.19 -3.03 -33.33
CA TYR A 396 -85.50 -3.56 -32.94
C TYR A 396 -85.48 -5.10 -32.92
N GLY A 397 -85.94 -5.69 -31.80
CA GLY A 397 -85.97 -7.14 -31.58
C GLY A 397 -84.95 -7.65 -30.55
N GLU A 398 -83.95 -6.85 -30.17
CA GLU A 398 -83.05 -7.17 -29.06
C GLU A 398 -83.81 -7.18 -27.72
N LYS A 399 -83.48 -8.11 -26.80
CA LYS A 399 -84.20 -8.27 -25.51
C LYS A 399 -84.15 -6.99 -24.68
N GLY A 400 -85.29 -6.34 -24.46
CA GLY A 400 -85.44 -5.14 -23.63
C GLY A 400 -85.10 -5.33 -22.14
N GLY A 401 -85.28 -4.26 -21.36
CA GLY A 401 -85.01 -4.19 -19.93
C GLY A 401 -83.83 -3.28 -19.57
N MET A 402 -83.48 -3.28 -18.28
CA MET A 402 -82.32 -2.54 -17.77
C MET A 402 -81.03 -3.21 -18.23
N LYS A 403 -80.19 -2.44 -18.91
CA LYS A 403 -78.87 -2.85 -19.35
C LYS A 403 -77.82 -2.16 -18.50
N VAL A 404 -76.76 -2.88 -18.18
CA VAL A 404 -75.61 -2.38 -17.42
C VAL A 404 -74.41 -2.42 -18.35
N VAL A 405 -73.68 -1.32 -18.44
CA VAL A 405 -72.35 -1.25 -19.05
C VAL A 405 -71.38 -0.92 -17.93
N THR A 406 -70.34 -1.72 -17.78
CA THR A 406 -69.24 -1.45 -16.85
C THR A 406 -68.12 -0.80 -17.64
N VAL A 407 -67.76 0.42 -17.25
CA VAL A 407 -66.60 1.14 -17.78
C VAL A 407 -65.44 0.91 -16.83
N THR A 408 -64.31 0.46 -17.38
CA THR A 408 -63.06 0.28 -16.65
C THR A 408 -62.03 1.25 -17.20
N VAL A 409 -61.38 2.01 -16.32
CA VAL A 409 -60.24 2.88 -16.64
C VAL A 409 -59.02 2.34 -15.89
N SER A 410 -57.92 2.14 -16.62
CA SER A 410 -56.66 1.59 -16.13
C SER A 410 -55.51 2.53 -16.49
N ASP A 411 -54.57 2.73 -15.57
CA ASP A 411 -53.27 3.39 -15.84
C ASP A 411 -52.17 2.36 -16.19
N GLY A 412 -52.49 1.06 -16.10
CA GLY A 412 -51.58 -0.06 -16.34
C GLY A 412 -51.06 -0.74 -15.07
N LYS A 413 -51.21 -0.10 -13.90
CA LYS A 413 -50.89 -0.65 -12.57
C LYS A 413 -52.17 -0.84 -11.74
N ASP A 414 -53.01 0.19 -11.68
CA ASP A 414 -54.27 0.25 -10.95
C ASP A 414 -55.49 0.43 -11.90
N VAL A 415 -56.66 0.05 -11.39
CA VAL A 415 -57.92 0.12 -12.15
C VAL A 415 -59.06 0.72 -11.33
N VAL A 416 -59.87 1.55 -11.98
CA VAL A 416 -61.14 2.05 -11.44
C VAL A 416 -62.28 1.62 -12.36
N THR A 417 -63.40 1.20 -11.77
CA THR A 417 -64.58 0.75 -12.52
C THR A 417 -65.84 1.50 -12.11
N GLN A 418 -66.73 1.75 -13.07
CA GLN A 418 -68.02 2.35 -12.82
C GLN A 418 -69.11 1.77 -13.73
N ASP A 419 -70.23 1.37 -13.12
CA ASP A 419 -71.40 0.89 -13.83
C ASP A 419 -72.33 2.04 -14.24
N ILE A 420 -72.74 2.03 -15.51
CA ILE A 420 -73.82 2.87 -16.03
C ILE A 420 -75.00 2.01 -16.48
N LYS A 421 -76.21 2.52 -16.29
CA LYS A 421 -77.45 1.79 -16.58
C LYS A 421 -78.27 2.51 -17.65
N ILE A 422 -78.73 1.77 -18.65
CA ILE A 422 -79.65 2.28 -19.68
C ILE A 422 -80.90 1.41 -19.75
N ASN A 423 -82.06 2.05 -19.77
CA ASN A 423 -83.32 1.34 -20.01
C ASN A 423 -83.52 1.14 -21.50
N MET A 424 -83.92 -0.07 -21.90
CA MET A 424 -84.20 -0.40 -23.30
C MET A 424 -85.61 -0.95 -23.44
N ASN A 425 -86.42 -0.31 -24.28
CA ASN A 425 -87.80 -0.67 -24.49
C ASN A 425 -88.10 -0.89 -25.98
N ASN A 426 -88.65 -2.06 -26.32
CA ASN A 426 -89.23 -2.33 -27.64
C ASN A 426 -90.75 -2.20 -27.54
N TRP A 427 -91.35 -1.39 -28.42
CA TRP A 427 -92.80 -1.32 -28.51
C TRP A 427 -93.38 -2.60 -29.15
N PRO A 428 -94.63 -2.97 -28.84
CA PRO A 428 -95.31 -4.06 -29.52
C PRO A 428 -95.54 -3.73 -31.01
N CYS A 429 -95.52 -4.76 -31.86
CA CYS A 429 -95.63 -4.64 -33.32
C CYS A 429 -96.59 -5.69 -33.90
N PHE A 430 -97.38 -5.30 -34.91
CA PHE A 430 -98.31 -6.19 -35.64
C PHE A 430 -97.69 -6.69 -36.95
N ASP A 431 -97.74 -8.00 -37.20
CA ASP A 431 -97.26 -8.67 -38.44
C ASP A 431 -95.76 -8.51 -38.76
N CYS A 432 -94.93 -8.54 -37.71
CA CYS A 432 -93.50 -8.25 -37.80
C CYS A 432 -92.73 -9.57 -37.86
N GLN A 433 -92.69 -10.17 -39.06
CA GLN A 433 -91.81 -11.30 -39.40
C GLN A 433 -90.45 -10.82 -39.91
#